data_AF-A0A968MS39-F1
#
_entry.id   AF-A0A968MS39-F1
#
_cell.length_a   1.000
_cell.length_b   1.000
_cell.length_c   1.000
_cell.angle_alpha   90.00
_cell.angle_beta   90.00
_cell.angle_gamma   90.00
#
_symmetry.space_group_name_H-M   'P 1'
#
loop_
_entity.id
_entity.type
_entity.pdbx_description
1 polymer ?
#
loop_
_entity_poly.entity_id
_entity_poly.type
_entity_poly.pdbx_seq_one_letter_code
_entity_poly.pdbx_strand_id
1 'polypeptide(L)'
;MKTVEAEVNGKSYVNYALEASSTGLDEVVVIGYGSLKKSDLTGAMTSVKRDQFNKGVVSSPEQLLQGKVSGVNITSSSGAPGSGQRIIIRGQGTIRQGSGPLFVIDGFPIGLAGTGSASSPLNFINVEDIESIDVLKDASATAIYGSRGANGVILVNTKKGKADSRISISSNVGISTIAKKLPVFSADEFRKRWLK
;
A
#
# COMPACT_ATOMS: atom_id res chain seq x y z
N MET A 1 19.34 20.96 11.86
CA MET A 1 20.31 22.06 12.07
C MET A 1 20.95 21.88 13.43
N LYS A 2 22.26 22.11 13.57
CA LYS A 2 22.91 22.14 14.89
C LYS A 2 22.88 23.58 15.43
N THR A 3 22.59 23.74 16.72
CA THR A 3 22.69 25.02 17.40
C THR A 3 24.16 25.43 17.54
N VAL A 4 24.48 26.67 17.17
CA VAL A 4 25.79 27.30 17.37
C VAL A 4 25.58 28.49 18.29
N GLU A 5 26.20 28.45 19.46
CA GLU A 5 26.17 29.54 20.44
C GLU A 5 27.44 30.36 20.29
N ALA A 6 27.34 31.69 20.26
CA ALA A 6 28.51 32.57 20.43
C ALA A 6 28.22 33.69 21.42
N GLU A 7 29.18 33.95 22.31
CA GLU A 7 29.11 35.01 23.30
C GLU A 7 29.30 36.39 22.65
N VAL A 8 28.30 37.26 22.82
CA VAL A 8 28.32 38.63 22.28
C VAL A 8 29.03 39.55 23.26
N ASN A 9 30.36 39.43 23.32
CA ASN A 9 31.20 40.23 24.20
C ASN A 9 31.45 41.63 23.60
N GLY A 10 30.40 42.46 23.51
CA GLY A 10 30.49 43.87 23.11
C GLY A 10 30.69 44.16 21.61
N LYS A 11 30.49 43.18 20.72
CA LYS A 11 30.64 43.35 19.26
C LYS A 11 29.31 43.73 18.60
N SER A 12 29.31 44.76 17.76
CA SER A 12 28.11 45.27 17.05
C SER A 12 27.64 44.39 15.89
N TYR A 13 28.43 43.40 15.46
CA TYR A 13 28.09 42.45 14.41
C TYR A 13 28.71 41.08 14.72
N VAL A 14 27.92 40.01 14.56
CA VAL A 14 28.35 38.61 14.74
C VAL A 14 28.05 37.86 13.45
N ASN A 15 29.11 37.45 12.74
CA ASN A 15 28.99 36.65 11.53
C ASN A 15 28.83 35.17 11.95
N TYR A 16 27.65 34.61 11.71
CA TYR A 16 27.39 33.18 11.90
C TYR A 16 27.32 32.47 10.54
N ALA A 17 28.14 31.45 10.34
CA ALA A 17 27.97 30.49 9.27
C ALA A 17 27.15 29.31 9.80
N LEU A 18 25.91 29.17 9.33
CA LEU A 18 25.06 28.05 9.72
C LEU A 18 25.58 26.77 9.06
N GLU A 19 26.01 25.79 9.86
CA GLU A 19 26.22 24.43 9.36
C GLU A 19 24.86 23.78 9.06
N ALA A 20 24.63 23.51 7.77
CA ALA A 20 23.48 22.74 7.33
C ALA A 20 23.56 21.32 7.91
N SER A 21 22.81 21.03 8.99
CA SER A 21 22.63 19.64 9.41
C SER A 21 21.65 18.96 8.46
N SER A 22 22.22 18.26 7.47
CA SER A 22 21.50 17.29 6.63
C SER A 22 21.28 16.03 7.46
N THR A 23 20.20 16.01 8.23
CA THR A 23 19.67 14.76 8.80
C THR A 23 18.61 14.25 7.85
N GLY A 24 19.02 13.90 6.63
CA GLY A 24 18.17 13.14 5.72
C GLY A 24 18.07 11.72 6.26
N LEU A 25 16.91 11.33 6.77
CA LEU A 25 16.64 9.92 7.06
C LEU A 25 16.65 9.18 5.73
N ASP A 26 17.70 8.42 5.49
CA ASP A 26 17.80 7.54 4.33
C ASP A 26 16.70 6.48 4.43
N GLU A 27 15.66 6.65 3.62
CA GLU A 27 14.57 5.68 3.53
C GLU A 27 15.09 4.44 2.82
N VAL A 28 15.28 3.37 3.58
CA VAL A 28 15.75 2.07 3.09
C VAL A 28 14.55 1.26 2.64
N VAL A 29 14.62 0.77 1.41
CA VAL A 29 13.60 -0.07 0.79
C VAL A 29 14.21 -1.45 0.54
N VAL A 30 13.43 -2.51 0.78
CA VAL A 30 13.85 -3.88 0.47
C VAL A 30 13.35 -4.23 -0.94
N ILE A 31 14.25 -4.62 -1.83
CA ILE A 31 13.91 -5.11 -3.18
C ILE A 31 14.63 -6.43 -3.39
N GLY A 32 13.86 -7.50 -3.60
CA GLY A 32 14.38 -8.86 -3.71
C GLY A 32 15.19 -9.26 -2.47
N TYR A 33 16.49 -9.47 -2.66
CA TYR A 33 17.44 -9.91 -1.62
C TYR A 33 18.29 -8.77 -1.02
N GLY A 34 18.12 -7.52 -1.47
CA GLY A 34 18.95 -6.39 -1.07
C GLY A 34 18.13 -5.23 -0.51
N SER A 35 18.78 -4.36 0.26
CA SER A 35 18.21 -3.10 0.73
C SER A 35 18.88 -1.92 0.01
N LEU A 36 18.10 -1.12 -0.71
CA LEU A 36 18.59 0.06 -1.44
C LEU A 36 18.00 1.32 -0.82
N LYS A 37 18.76 2.42 -0.88
CA LYS A 37 18.21 3.73 -0.54
C LYS A 37 17.19 4.13 -1.61
N LYS A 38 16.07 4.70 -1.18
CA LYS A 38 15.04 5.23 -2.07
C LYS A 38 15.59 6.25 -3.08
N SER A 39 16.64 6.99 -2.71
CA SER A 39 17.33 7.95 -3.59
C SER A 39 18.05 7.31 -4.77
N ASP A 40 18.48 6.07 -4.63
CA ASP A 40 19.36 5.41 -5.60
C ASP A 40 18.56 4.62 -6.65
N LEU A 41 17.23 4.59 -6.48
CA LEU A 41 16.30 3.99 -7.42
C LEU A 41 15.87 5.01 -8.48
N THR A 42 16.36 4.80 -9.69
CA THR A 42 16.05 5.63 -10.86
C THR A 42 14.69 5.33 -11.50
N GLY A 43 13.97 4.31 -11.01
CA GLY A 43 12.65 3.88 -11.52
C GLY A 43 11.47 4.47 -10.75
N ALA A 44 10.29 4.50 -11.38
CA ALA A 44 9.02 4.93 -10.81
C ALA A 44 8.51 3.93 -9.76
N MET A 45 9.07 4.03 -8.56
CA MET A 45 8.61 3.37 -7.36
C MET A 45 7.73 4.33 -6.55
N THR A 46 6.71 3.80 -5.88
CA THR A 46 5.98 4.55 -4.86
C THR A 46 5.91 3.74 -3.58
N SER A 47 6.51 4.27 -2.54
CA SER A 47 6.44 3.71 -1.18
C SER A 47 5.30 4.37 -0.42
N VAL A 48 4.43 3.56 0.18
CA VAL A 48 3.37 4.01 1.08
C VAL A 48 3.72 3.48 2.47
N LYS A 49 3.99 4.40 3.40
CA LYS A 49 4.24 4.07 4.80
C LYS A 49 2.94 4.01 5.59
N ARG A 50 3.01 3.39 6.78
CA ARG A 50 1.88 3.27 7.70
C ARG A 50 1.12 4.58 7.97
N ASP A 51 1.83 5.70 8.09
CA ASP A 51 1.22 7.01 8.36
C ASP A 51 0.30 7.48 7.21
N GLN A 52 0.53 6.96 6.01
CA GLN A 52 -0.19 7.30 4.79
C GLN A 52 -1.28 6.29 4.44
N PHE A 53 -1.35 5.15 5.14
CA PHE A 53 -2.39 4.15 4.91
C PHE A 53 -3.79 4.72 5.10
N ASN A 54 -4.76 4.14 4.38
CA ASN A 54 -6.16 4.45 4.61
C ASN A 54 -6.54 4.08 6.05
N LYS A 55 -7.04 5.08 6.79
CA LYS A 55 -7.55 4.90 8.14
C LYS A 55 -9.01 4.44 8.06
N GLY A 56 -9.39 3.48 8.89
CA GLY A 56 -10.75 2.95 8.95
C GLY A 56 -10.77 1.42 9.06
N VAL A 57 -11.95 0.83 8.90
CA VAL A 57 -12.11 -0.63 8.91
C VAL A 57 -11.60 -1.18 7.57
N VAL A 58 -10.30 -1.43 7.50
CA VAL A 58 -9.64 -2.02 6.35
C VAL A 58 -9.61 -3.52 6.52
N SER A 59 -10.36 -4.22 5.68
CA SER A 59 -10.54 -5.68 5.77
C SER A 59 -9.48 -6.48 5.02
N SER A 60 -8.68 -5.84 4.17
CA SER A 60 -7.55 -6.48 3.51
C SER A 60 -6.41 -5.49 3.21
N PRO A 61 -5.15 -5.94 3.16
CA PRO A 61 -3.99 -5.07 2.93
C PRO A 61 -4.05 -4.21 1.66
N GLU A 62 -4.67 -4.68 0.59
CA GLU A 62 -4.76 -3.96 -0.69
C GLU A 62 -5.57 -2.65 -0.56
N GLN A 63 -6.55 -2.63 0.35
CA GLN A 63 -7.36 -1.42 0.63
C GLN A 63 -6.52 -0.30 1.26
N LEU A 64 -5.43 -0.62 1.96
CA LEU A 64 -4.55 0.38 2.59
C LEU A 64 -3.90 1.29 1.55
N LEU A 65 -3.62 0.73 0.36
CA LEU A 65 -2.97 1.40 -0.75
C LEU A 65 -3.97 2.06 -1.73
N GLN A 66 -5.26 1.82 -1.56
CA GLN A 66 -6.29 2.32 -2.46
C GLN A 66 -6.25 3.85 -2.53
N GLY A 67 -6.03 4.40 -3.73
CA GLY A 67 -5.93 5.84 -3.95
C GLY A 67 -4.67 6.51 -3.40
N LYS A 68 -3.71 5.75 -2.85
CA LYS A 68 -2.43 6.29 -2.34
C LYS A 68 -1.33 6.31 -3.38
N VAL A 69 -1.43 5.47 -4.41
CA VAL A 69 -0.43 5.38 -5.47
C VAL A 69 -1.05 5.74 -6.81
N SER A 70 -0.40 6.67 -7.51
CA SER A 70 -0.79 7.05 -8.87
C SER A 70 -0.57 5.93 -9.88
N GLY A 71 -1.56 5.74 -10.74
CA GLY A 71 -1.52 4.69 -11.78
C GLY A 71 -1.79 3.28 -11.24
N VAL A 72 -2.24 3.14 -9.99
CA VAL A 72 -2.69 1.85 -9.44
C VAL A 72 -4.20 1.91 -9.28
N ASN A 73 -4.91 1.04 -9.99
CA ASN A 73 -6.34 0.88 -9.86
C ASN A 73 -6.65 -0.35 -9.02
N ILE A 74 -7.37 -0.16 -7.92
CA ILE A 74 -7.79 -1.21 -7.00
C ILE A 74 -9.31 -1.23 -6.98
N THR A 75 -9.88 -2.27 -7.58
CA THR A 75 -11.32 -2.50 -7.64
C THR A 75 -11.70 -3.69 -6.77
N SER A 76 -12.63 -3.48 -5.84
CA SER A 76 -13.18 -4.57 -5.04
C SER A 76 -14.14 -5.42 -5.89
N SER A 77 -14.01 -6.74 -5.82
CA SER A 77 -14.95 -7.66 -6.48
C SER A 77 -16.28 -7.77 -5.73
N SER A 78 -16.26 -7.56 -4.40
CA SER A 78 -17.46 -7.56 -3.56
C SER A 78 -17.30 -6.67 -2.31
N GLY A 79 -18.36 -6.53 -1.53
CA GLY A 79 -18.31 -5.88 -0.20
C GLY A 79 -18.02 -6.84 0.96
N ALA A 80 -17.76 -8.13 0.68
CA ALA A 80 -17.48 -9.11 1.71
C ALA A 80 -16.06 -8.89 2.30
N PRO A 81 -15.89 -8.98 3.63
CA PRO A 81 -14.57 -8.97 4.25
C PRO A 81 -13.68 -10.07 3.67
N GLY A 82 -12.43 -9.75 3.37
CA GLY A 82 -11.48 -10.71 2.76
C GLY A 82 -11.80 -11.07 1.31
N SER A 83 -12.73 -10.40 0.63
CA SER A 83 -12.94 -10.64 -0.79
C SER A 83 -11.72 -10.20 -1.62
N GLY A 84 -11.38 -10.98 -2.64
CA GLY A 84 -10.26 -10.66 -3.53
C GLY A 84 -10.42 -9.28 -4.17
N GLN A 85 -9.35 -8.48 -4.12
CA GLN A 85 -9.29 -7.20 -4.81
C GLN A 85 -8.57 -7.37 -6.15
N ARG A 86 -9.14 -6.80 -7.20
CA ARG A 86 -8.48 -6.73 -8.50
C ARG A 86 -7.61 -5.49 -8.54
N ILE A 87 -6.29 -5.69 -8.61
CA ILE A 87 -5.30 -4.63 -8.75
C ILE A 87 -4.76 -4.61 -10.18
N ILE A 88 -4.67 -3.41 -10.76
CA ILE A 88 -4.10 -3.16 -12.07
C ILE A 88 -3.12 -1.99 -11.94
N ILE A 89 -1.86 -2.20 -12.32
CA ILE A 89 -0.82 -1.17 -12.32
C ILE A 89 -0.60 -0.70 -13.75
N ARG A 90 -0.78 0.61 -13.98
CA ARG A 90 -0.66 1.30 -15.28
C ARG A 90 -1.55 0.75 -16.40
N GLY A 91 -2.75 0.30 -16.04
CA GLY A 91 -3.73 -0.19 -17.00
C GLY A 91 -3.54 -1.65 -17.39
N GLN A 92 -4.39 -2.16 -18.29
CA GLN A 92 -4.36 -3.56 -18.68
C GLN A 92 -3.21 -3.81 -19.67
N GLY A 93 -2.15 -4.48 -19.22
CA GLY A 93 -1.02 -4.88 -20.07
C GLY A 93 -1.28 -6.09 -20.95
N THR A 94 -2.36 -6.84 -20.70
CA THR A 94 -2.68 -8.11 -21.36
C THR A 94 -4.16 -8.21 -21.70
N ILE A 95 -4.48 -8.79 -22.86
CA ILE A 95 -5.86 -9.03 -23.31
C ILE A 95 -6.35 -10.43 -22.88
N ARG A 96 -5.42 -11.41 -22.77
CA ARG A 96 -5.74 -12.83 -22.58
C ARG A 96 -5.19 -13.48 -21.30
N GLN A 97 -4.08 -12.97 -20.78
CA GLN A 97 -3.46 -13.49 -19.55
C GLN A 97 -3.82 -12.60 -18.35
N GLY A 98 -3.85 -13.19 -17.15
CA GLY A 98 -4.15 -12.45 -15.92
C GLY A 98 -3.27 -11.21 -15.78
N SER A 99 -3.91 -10.06 -15.55
CA SER A 99 -3.28 -8.74 -15.53
C SER A 99 -2.90 -8.25 -14.13
N GLY A 100 -2.91 -9.15 -13.15
CA GLY A 100 -2.56 -8.82 -11.77
C GLY A 100 -1.06 -8.66 -11.58
N PRO A 101 -0.65 -7.83 -10.61
CA PRO A 101 0.75 -7.69 -10.23
C PRO A 101 1.26 -8.93 -9.48
N LEU A 102 2.58 -9.06 -9.40
CA LEU A 102 3.21 -10.01 -8.49
C LEU A 102 3.24 -9.41 -7.08
N PHE A 103 2.85 -10.21 -6.09
CA PHE A 103 2.99 -9.82 -4.69
C PHE A 103 4.25 -10.43 -4.12
N VAL A 104 4.96 -9.67 -3.28
CA VAL A 104 6.16 -10.11 -2.60
C VAL A 104 6.01 -9.72 -1.15
N ILE A 105 6.13 -10.67 -0.23
CA ILE A 105 6.05 -10.42 1.21
C ILE A 105 7.41 -10.71 1.79
N ASP A 106 8.02 -9.71 2.42
CA ASP A 106 9.33 -9.84 3.09
C ASP A 106 10.40 -10.51 2.19
N GLY A 107 10.34 -10.23 0.88
CA GLY A 107 11.25 -10.80 -0.14
C GLY A 107 10.77 -12.09 -0.80
N PHE A 108 9.71 -12.74 -0.30
CA PHE A 108 9.15 -13.97 -0.87
C PHE A 108 7.99 -13.68 -1.83
N PRO A 109 8.11 -14.07 -3.12
CA PRO A 109 7.05 -13.86 -4.09
C PRO A 109 5.90 -14.84 -3.84
N ILE A 110 4.76 -14.30 -3.46
CA ILE A 110 3.48 -15.00 -3.47
C ILE A 110 2.83 -14.82 -4.85
N GLY A 111 2.11 -15.85 -5.30
CA GLY A 111 1.58 -15.94 -6.67
C GLY A 111 0.77 -14.72 -7.13
N LEU A 112 0.55 -14.64 -8.45
CA LEU A 112 -0.23 -13.57 -9.07
C LEU A 112 -1.63 -13.48 -8.43
N ALA A 113 -2.01 -12.33 -7.88
CA ALA A 113 -3.42 -12.09 -7.56
C ALA A 113 -4.19 -12.05 -8.87
N GLY A 114 -5.04 -13.04 -9.12
CA GLY A 114 -5.80 -13.15 -10.36
C GLY A 114 -5.94 -14.57 -10.90
N THR A 115 -5.27 -15.57 -10.33
CA THR A 115 -5.49 -16.98 -10.69
C THR A 115 -6.63 -17.59 -9.87
N GLY A 116 -7.87 -17.19 -10.15
CA GLY A 116 -9.08 -17.97 -9.82
C GLY A 116 -9.48 -18.18 -8.35
N SER A 117 -8.65 -17.82 -7.36
CA SER A 117 -9.05 -17.83 -5.95
C SER A 117 -9.89 -16.60 -5.63
N ALA A 118 -11.11 -16.80 -5.14
CA ALA A 118 -12.01 -15.73 -4.68
C ALA A 118 -11.47 -14.96 -3.45
N SER A 119 -10.45 -15.51 -2.79
CA SER A 119 -9.74 -14.91 -1.66
C SER A 119 -8.55 -14.07 -2.12
N SER A 120 -8.35 -12.92 -1.46
CA SER A 120 -7.13 -12.14 -1.64
C SER A 120 -5.92 -12.97 -1.17
N PRO A 121 -4.82 -13.01 -1.94
CA PRO A 121 -3.59 -13.68 -1.52
C PRO A 121 -2.90 -12.97 -0.35
N LEU A 122 -3.38 -11.80 0.09
CA LEU A 122 -2.86 -11.09 1.26
C LEU A 122 -3.73 -11.25 2.52
N ASN A 123 -4.85 -11.98 2.44
CA ASN A 123 -5.75 -12.19 3.58
C ASN A 123 -5.11 -12.91 4.77
N PHE A 124 -3.97 -13.58 4.58
CA PHE A 124 -3.26 -14.24 5.67
C PHE A 124 -2.38 -13.28 6.49
N ILE A 125 -2.15 -12.06 6.00
CA ILE A 125 -1.40 -11.04 6.73
C ILE A 125 -2.38 -10.12 7.44
N ASN A 126 -2.14 -9.89 8.73
CA ASN A 126 -2.82 -8.84 9.45
C ASN A 126 -2.34 -7.47 8.96
N VAL A 127 -3.28 -6.60 8.61
CA VAL A 127 -3.03 -5.19 8.25
C VAL A 127 -2.16 -4.47 9.28
N GLU A 128 -2.32 -4.81 10.56
CA GLU A 128 -1.55 -4.19 11.63
C GLU A 128 -0.06 -4.57 11.66
N ASP A 129 0.31 -5.69 11.02
CA ASP A 129 1.69 -6.16 10.97
C ASP A 129 2.47 -5.55 9.80
N ILE A 130 1.81 -4.78 8.93
CA ILE A 130 2.43 -4.15 7.77
C ILE A 130 3.14 -2.86 8.19
N GLU A 131 4.42 -2.74 7.83
CA GLU A 131 5.24 -1.54 8.04
C GLU A 131 5.18 -0.60 6.83
N SER A 132 5.39 -1.15 5.63
CA SER A 132 5.34 -0.41 4.37
C SER A 132 4.81 -1.26 3.22
N ILE A 133 4.19 -0.59 2.25
CA ILE A 133 3.82 -1.19 0.97
C ILE A 133 4.51 -0.41 -0.14
N ASP A 134 5.28 -1.13 -0.93
CA ASP A 134 6.16 -0.59 -1.94
C ASP A 134 5.70 -1.07 -3.32
N VAL A 135 5.35 -0.14 -4.19
CA VAL A 135 4.83 -0.45 -5.53
C VAL A 135 5.85 -0.11 -6.59
N LEU A 136 6.30 -1.13 -7.32
CA LEU A 136 7.21 -1.01 -8.45
C LEU A 136 6.38 -0.98 -9.75
N LYS A 137 6.40 0.15 -10.44
CA LYS A 137 5.59 0.42 -11.64
C LYS A 137 6.37 0.32 -12.95
N ASP A 138 7.71 0.38 -12.87
CA ASP A 138 8.62 0.39 -14.02
C ASP A 138 9.34 -0.95 -14.21
N ALA A 139 9.64 -1.26 -15.47
CA ALA A 139 10.38 -2.45 -15.86
C ALA A 139 11.79 -2.53 -15.25
N SER A 140 12.45 -1.39 -15.01
CA SER A 140 13.78 -1.36 -14.39
C SER A 140 13.74 -1.84 -12.93
N ALA A 141 12.70 -1.45 -12.18
CA ALA A 141 12.53 -1.84 -10.79
C ALA A 141 11.98 -3.27 -10.66
N THR A 142 11.14 -3.72 -11.61
CA THR A 142 10.58 -5.07 -11.61
C THR A 142 11.48 -6.12 -12.25
N ALA A 143 12.56 -5.73 -12.95
CA ALA A 143 13.49 -6.64 -13.63
C ALA A 143 14.05 -7.75 -12.73
N ILE A 144 14.25 -7.46 -11.44
CA ILE A 144 14.72 -8.43 -10.44
C ILE A 144 13.75 -9.62 -10.30
N TYR A 145 12.46 -9.40 -10.52
CA TYR A 145 11.40 -10.41 -10.44
C TYR A 145 11.07 -11.05 -11.80
N GLY A 146 11.82 -10.69 -12.85
CA GLY A 146 11.70 -11.26 -14.19
C GLY A 146 10.33 -11.06 -14.84
N SER A 147 9.94 -12.02 -15.68
CA SER A 147 8.68 -11.97 -16.44
C SER A 147 7.42 -11.89 -15.56
N ARG A 148 7.49 -12.37 -14.31
CA ARG A 148 6.38 -12.32 -13.34
C ARG A 148 6.10 -10.88 -12.87
N GLY A 149 7.10 -10.00 -12.93
CA GLY A 149 6.97 -8.58 -12.60
C GLY A 149 6.55 -7.68 -13.77
N ALA A 150 6.20 -8.26 -14.93
CA ALA A 150 5.82 -7.47 -16.13
C ALA A 150 4.58 -6.58 -15.92
N ASN A 151 3.63 -7.03 -15.08
CA ASN A 151 2.43 -6.27 -14.71
C ASN A 151 2.63 -5.39 -13.46
N GLY A 152 3.87 -5.19 -13.04
CA GLY A 152 4.22 -4.51 -11.79
C GLY A 152 4.40 -5.46 -10.61
N VAL A 153 5.06 -4.97 -9.56
CA VAL A 153 5.33 -5.74 -8.33
C VAL A 153 4.89 -4.91 -7.12
N ILE A 154 4.18 -5.56 -6.20
CA ILE A 154 3.79 -4.99 -4.91
C ILE A 154 4.56 -5.73 -3.82
N LEU A 155 5.42 -4.99 -3.14
CA LEU A 155 6.20 -5.48 -2.02
C LEU A 155 5.49 -5.06 -0.73
N VAL A 156 5.30 -6.02 0.16
CA VAL A 156 4.71 -5.83 1.48
C VAL A 156 5.80 -6.18 2.48
N ASN A 157 6.20 -5.19 3.28
CA ASN A 157 7.17 -5.40 4.36
C ASN A 157 6.44 -5.44 5.68
N THR A 158 6.69 -6.48 6.46
CA THR A 158 6.13 -6.63 7.80
C THR A 158 7.04 -5.98 8.86
N LYS A 159 6.43 -5.60 9.97
CA LYS A 159 7.13 -5.04 11.13
C LYS A 159 8.12 -6.05 11.68
N LYS A 160 9.37 -5.63 11.83
CA LYS A 160 10.42 -6.39 12.52
C LYS A 160 10.61 -5.86 13.94
N GLY A 161 10.97 -6.76 14.86
CA GLY A 161 11.26 -6.40 16.25
C GLY A 161 12.39 -5.35 16.30
N LYS A 162 12.14 -4.27 17.03
CA LYS A 162 13.15 -3.24 17.36
C LYS A 162 13.62 -3.49 18.79
N ALA A 163 14.87 -3.09 19.11
CA ALA A 163 15.45 -3.28 20.44
C ALA A 163 14.61 -2.63 21.57
N ASP A 164 13.82 -1.62 21.23
CA ASP A 164 12.83 -0.99 22.10
C ASP A 164 11.52 -1.78 22.08
N SER A 165 11.19 -2.45 23.19
CA SER A 165 9.98 -3.27 23.32
C SER A 165 8.76 -2.38 23.55
N ARG A 166 7.94 -2.22 22.51
CA ARG A 166 6.68 -1.46 22.59
C ARG A 166 5.48 -2.39 22.42
N ILE A 167 4.58 -2.37 23.39
CA ILE A 167 3.31 -3.09 23.33
C ILE A 167 2.24 -2.10 22.87
N SER A 168 1.52 -2.46 21.80
CA SER A 168 0.39 -1.70 21.28
C SER A 168 -0.85 -2.58 21.29
N ILE A 169 -1.90 -2.15 21.98
CA ILE A 169 -3.19 -2.83 22.02
C ILE A 169 -4.17 -1.99 21.21
N SER A 170 -4.85 -2.63 20.26
CA SER A 170 -5.92 -2.02 19.49
C SER A 170 -7.18 -2.87 19.63
N SER A 171 -8.33 -2.21 19.69
CA SER A 171 -9.65 -2.85 19.73
C SER A 171 -10.59 -2.05 18.86
N ASN A 172 -11.38 -2.74 18.03
CA ASN A 172 -12.31 -2.14 17.09
C ASN A 172 -13.63 -2.92 17.14
N VAL A 173 -14.75 -2.20 17.15
CA VAL A 173 -16.11 -2.77 17.07
C VAL A 173 -16.84 -2.09 15.93
N GLY A 174 -17.52 -2.88 15.07
CA GLY A 174 -18.23 -2.37 13.90
C GLY A 174 -19.53 -3.12 13.63
N ILE A 175 -20.54 -2.39 13.16
CA ILE A 175 -21.82 -2.94 12.70
C ILE A 175 -21.89 -2.72 11.19
N SER A 176 -22.16 -3.79 10.43
CA SER A 176 -22.34 -3.70 8.98
C SER A 176 -23.83 -3.68 8.64
N THR A 177 -24.23 -2.73 7.79
CA THR A 177 -25.60 -2.64 7.27
C THR A 177 -25.58 -2.54 5.75
N ILE A 178 -26.65 -2.97 5.11
CA ILE A 178 -26.76 -2.93 3.65
C ILE A 178 -26.93 -1.47 3.22
N ALA A 179 -25.87 -0.88 2.64
CA ALA A 179 -25.85 0.52 2.23
C ALA A 179 -26.82 0.84 1.08
N LYS A 180 -27.01 -0.11 0.15
CA LYS A 180 -27.88 0.08 -1.03
C LYS A 180 -28.70 -1.18 -1.30
N LYS A 181 -29.97 -1.17 -0.90
CA LYS A 181 -30.94 -2.18 -1.32
C LYS A 181 -31.40 -1.85 -2.73
N LEU A 182 -31.43 -2.84 -3.62
CA LEU A 182 -32.07 -2.69 -4.92
C LEU A 182 -33.56 -2.44 -4.68
N PRO A 183 -34.15 -1.38 -5.25
CA PRO A 183 -35.59 -1.19 -5.21
C PRO A 183 -36.22 -2.30 -6.05
N VAL A 184 -36.66 -3.35 -5.37
CA VAL A 184 -37.41 -4.45 -5.97
C VAL A 184 -38.88 -4.22 -5.69
N PHE A 185 -39.74 -4.58 -6.63
CA PHE A 185 -41.17 -4.50 -6.43
C PHE A 185 -41.60 -5.42 -5.29
N SER A 186 -42.51 -4.94 -4.46
CA SER A 186 -43.27 -5.81 -3.57
C SER A 186 -44.17 -6.75 -4.38
N ALA A 187 -44.63 -7.85 -3.76
CA ALA A 187 -45.51 -8.81 -4.42
C ALA A 187 -46.77 -8.14 -5.01
N ASP A 188 -47.32 -7.13 -4.34
CA ASP A 188 -48.52 -6.41 -4.79
C ASP A 188 -48.24 -5.42 -5.93
N GLU A 189 -47.08 -4.75 -5.93
CA GLU A 189 -46.65 -3.89 -7.04
C GLU A 189 -46.35 -4.71 -8.30
N PHE A 190 -45.76 -5.89 -8.14
CA PHE A 190 -45.52 -6.82 -9.24
C PHE A 190 -46.84 -7.26 -9.89
N ARG A 191 -47.83 -7.69 -9.07
CA ARG A 191 -49.16 -8.07 -9.57
C ARG A 191 -49.85 -6.91 -10.30
N LYS A 192 -49.88 -5.71 -9.72
CA LYS A 192 -50.56 -4.55 -10.35
C LYS A 192 -49.95 -4.11 -11.67
N ARG A 193 -48.64 -4.31 -11.85
CA ARG A 193 -47.91 -3.83 -13.03
C ARG A 193 -47.81 -4.86 -14.16
N TRP A 194 -47.89 -6.15 -13.85
CA TRP A 194 -47.70 -7.24 -14.82
C TRP A 194 -48.92 -8.14 -15.07
N LEU A 195 -49.95 -8.11 -14.22
CA LEU A 195 -51.22 -8.82 -14.46
C LEU A 195 -52.30 -7.90 -15.06
N LYS A 196 -51.90 -7.02 -15.98
CA LYS A 196 -52.81 -6.16 -16.74
C LYS A 196 -52.80 -6.51 -18.21
#